data_AF-X1KSU2-F1
#
_entry.id   AF-X1KSU2-F1
#
_cell.length_a   1.000
_cell.length_b   1.000
_cell.length_c   1.000
_cell.angle_alpha   90.00
_cell.angle_beta   90.00
_cell.angle_gamma   90.00
#
_symmetry.space_group_name_H-M   'P 1'
#
loop_
_entity.id
_entity.type
_entity.pdbx_description
1 polymer ?
#
loop_
_entity_poly.entity_id
_entity_poly.type
_entity_poly.pdbx_seq_one_letter_code
_entity_poly.pdbx_strand_id
1 'polypeptide(L)' 'MKKIGITTTVPVEILLAAGYQPVDLNNVFIT' A
#
# COMPACT_ATOMS: atom_id res chain seq x y z
N MET A 1 5.78 10.63 -4.17
CA MET A 1 4.63 9.92 -3.56
C MET A 1 5.07 9.37 -2.21
N LYS A 2 4.27 9.55 -1.15
CA LYS A 2 4.62 9.01 0.18
C LYS A 2 4.28 7.52 0.23
N LYS A 3 5.18 6.67 0.75
CA LYS A 3 4.90 5.24 0.89
C LYS A 3 3.92 5.01 2.05
N ILE A 4 2.94 4.13 1.85
CA ILE A 4 2.00 3.69 2.90
C ILE A 4 1.95 2.16 2.91
N GLY A 5 2.17 1.56 4.07
CA GLY A 5 2.07 0.11 4.23
C GLY A 5 0.62 -0.33 4.39
N ILE A 6 0.23 -1.42 3.73
CA ILE A 6 -1.07 -2.06 3.89
C ILE A 6 -0.87 -3.52 4.29
N THR A 7 -1.68 -3.99 5.23
CA THR A 7 -1.72 -5.39 5.67
C THR A 7 -3.01 -6.10 5.23
N THR A 8 -3.92 -5.37 4.59
CA THR A 8 -5.19 -5.88 4.07
C THR A 8 -5.47 -5.29 2.68
N THR A 9 -6.37 -5.91 1.94
CA THR A 9 -6.83 -5.39 0.65
C THR A 9 -7.63 -4.10 0.85
N VAL A 10 -7.23 -3.06 0.14
CA VAL A 10 -7.93 -1.78 0.06
C VAL A 10 -7.97 -1.32 -1.40
N PRO A 11 -8.98 -0.54 -1.82
CA PRO A 11 -9.00 0.02 -3.17
C PRO A 11 -7.78 0.95 -3.39
N VAL A 12 -6.88 0.54 -4.28
CA VAL A 12 -5.59 1.23 -4.53
C VAL A 12 -5.79 2.60 -5.16
N GLU A 13 -6.86 2.77 -5.92
CA GLU A 13 -7.23 3.99 -6.63
C GLU A 13 -7.40 5.17 -5.66
N ILE A 14 -7.94 4.91 -4.47
CA ILE A 14 -8.12 5.92 -3.42
C ILE A 14 -6.75 6.37 -2.87
N LEU A 15 -5.84 5.43 -2.66
CA LEU A 15 -4.49 5.72 -2.17
C LEU A 15 -3.65 6.47 -3.21
N LEU A 16 -3.77 6.08 -4.49
CA LEU A 16 -3.13 6.77 -5.61
C LEU A 16 -3.68 8.20 -5.77
N ALA A 17 -5.00 8.39 -5.72
CA ALA A 17 -5.62 9.72 -5.78
C ALA A 17 -5.20 10.61 -4.59
N ALA A 18 -4.95 10.02 -3.42
CA ALA A 18 -4.43 10.70 -2.24
C ALA A 18 -2.90 10.95 -2.28
N GLY A 19 -2.20 10.58 -3.36
CA GLY A 19 -0.76 10.82 -3.54
C GLY A 19 0.14 9.84 -2.80
N TYR A 20 -0.41 8.71 -2.36
CA TYR A 20 0.33 7.63 -1.71
C TYR A 20 0.75 6.54 -2.69
N GLN A 21 1.88 5.90 -2.38
CA GLN A 21 2.32 4.66 -3.00
C GLN A 21 2.03 3.52 -2.01
N PRO A 22 1.05 2.64 -2.27
CA PRO A 22 0.81 1.49 -1.41
C PRO A 22 1.96 0.49 -1.49
N VAL A 23 2.28 -0.10 -0.34
CA VAL A 23 3.25 -1.18 -0.18
C VAL A 23 2.53 -2.30 0.56
N ASP A 24 2.37 -3.44 -0.09
CA ASP A 24 1.82 -4.63 0.55
C ASP A 24 2.86 -5.23 1.49
N LEU A 25 2.60 -5.07 2.78
CA LEU A 25 3.50 -5.54 3.82
C LEU A 25 3.46 -7.06 3.97
N ASN A 26 2.38 -7.74 3.59
CA ASN A 26 2.30 -9.20 3.67
C ASN A 26 3.37 -9.85 2.79
N ASN A 27 3.65 -9.28 1.62
CA ASN A 27 4.68 -9.77 0.71
C ASN A 27 6.11 -9.36 1.10
N VAL A 28 6.27 -8.31 1.92
CA VAL A 28 7.59 -7.83 2.37
C VAL A 28 8.10 -8.62 3.59
N PHE A 29 7.21 -9.20 4.40
CA PHE A 29 7.58 -9.93 5.63
C PHE A 29 7.66 -11.45 5.47
N ILE A 30 7.32 -12.00 4.30
CA ILE A 30 7.53 -13.42 4.00
C ILE A 30 8.93 -13.56 3.38
N THR A 31 9.85 -14.18 4.12
CA THR A 31 11.18 -14.64 3.65
C THR A 31 11.18 -16.16 3.58
#